data_AF-A0A7Y5B2K1-F1
#
_entry.id   AF-A0A7Y5B2K1-F1
#
_cell.length_a   1.000
_cell.length_b   1.000
_cell.length_c   1.000
_cell.angle_alpha   90.00
_cell.angle_beta   90.00
_cell.angle_gamma   90.00
#
_symmetry.space_group_name_H-M   'P 1'
#
loop_
_entity.id
_entity.type
_entity.pdbx_description
1 polymer ?
#
loop_
_entity_poly.entity_id
_entity_poly.type
_entity_poly.pdbx_seq_one_letter_code
_entity_poly.pdbx_strand_id
1 'polypeptide(L)'
;MRVLLLLAALLPAVSWADLSQPGPYAAGWQRVSVARPNSTTFSAYLFYPALARGSGAAYRSDGAPYPAISFGHGFLQPVTRYQSTLEHLATHGYFVIASESEGSLFPSHANFANDMRLCLTWLEQQNGNPASWLFGQLAIDRFGLSGHSMGGGCSLLAASGDSRIRAVANLAAAETNPSAIAAMPGIRAPVSLISGSSDTIVPVSTNGQRMYDAGFAPKTLPVIQGGWHCGFEDSSSFGCDSGPLSRAVQLQITRRLLTEFFNLYLKGDATLAANVWSAPNSAEVVRQSNPGLVVQPSSAEVQIIKKSRGEIALQLANTAREPAHYAAQAANSGWLVSISPNPARSLSPGESQTIYVKAVYPSDTEPLGNLVEIDFYATSDPLTRVRVRLLLKWPD
;
A
#
# COMPACT_ATOMS: atom_id res chain seq x y z
N MET A 1 19.51 47.15 29.72
CA MET A 1 19.05 45.76 29.49
C MET A 1 17.76 45.80 28.68
N ARG A 2 17.83 45.53 27.37
CA ARG A 2 16.65 45.30 26.52
C ARG A 2 16.52 43.79 26.37
N VAL A 3 15.47 43.22 26.93
CA VAL A 3 15.12 41.80 26.77
C VAL A 3 14.51 41.65 25.38
N LEU A 4 15.23 41.00 24.47
CA LEU A 4 14.68 40.55 23.19
C LEU A 4 13.86 39.29 23.46
N LEU A 5 12.54 39.37 23.32
CA LEU A 5 11.67 38.19 23.21
C LEU A 5 11.88 37.58 21.82
N LEU A 6 12.55 36.44 21.76
CA LEU A 6 12.55 35.56 20.59
C LEU A 6 11.18 34.88 20.51
N LEU A 7 10.33 35.35 19.59
CA LEU A 7 9.20 34.58 19.10
C LEU A 7 9.74 33.41 18.30
N ALA A 8 9.71 32.20 18.88
CA ALA A 8 9.84 30.96 18.12
C ALA A 8 8.64 30.87 17.16
N ALA A 9 8.90 31.05 15.85
CA ALA A 9 7.92 30.76 14.83
C ALA A 9 7.66 29.25 14.83
N LEU A 10 6.55 28.84 15.45
CA LEU A 10 6.02 27.49 15.31
C LEU A 10 5.65 27.29 13.84
N LEU A 11 6.44 26.50 13.12
CA LEU A 11 6.06 25.99 11.80
C LEU A 11 4.72 25.25 11.98
N PRO A 12 3.70 25.52 11.14
CA PRO A 12 2.45 24.79 11.21
C PRO A 12 2.76 23.31 10.99
N ALA A 13 2.34 22.46 11.93
CA ALA A 13 2.39 21.02 11.74
C ALA A 13 1.58 20.72 10.47
N VAL A 14 2.23 20.13 9.46
CA VAL A 14 1.53 19.58 8.30
C VAL A 14 0.60 18.49 8.83
N SER A 15 -0.70 18.79 8.92
CA SER A 15 -1.69 17.78 9.28
C SER A 15 -1.86 16.88 8.07
N TRP A 16 -1.24 15.70 8.11
CA TRP A 16 -1.53 14.65 7.15
C TRP A 16 -3.03 14.33 7.21
N ALA A 17 -3.67 14.24 6.05
CA ALA A 17 -5.07 13.83 6.01
C ALA A 17 -5.18 12.42 6.63
N ASP A 18 -6.07 12.25 7.60
CA ASP A 18 -6.34 10.94 8.17
C ASP A 18 -7.06 10.08 7.12
N LEU A 19 -6.29 9.22 6.43
CA LEU A 19 -6.78 8.35 5.36
C LEU A 19 -7.69 7.22 5.87
N SER A 20 -7.95 7.12 7.18
CA SER A 20 -9.04 6.26 7.69
C SER A 20 -10.43 6.86 7.45
N GLN A 21 -10.52 8.18 7.27
CA GLN A 21 -11.77 8.89 6.99
C GLN A 21 -12.17 8.77 5.51
N PRO A 22 -13.47 8.88 5.19
CA PRO A 22 -13.92 8.99 3.80
C PRO A 22 -13.18 10.10 3.05
N GLY A 23 -12.91 9.86 1.77
CA GLY A 23 -12.28 10.84 0.88
C GLY A 23 -13.25 11.95 0.43
N PRO A 24 -12.83 12.81 -0.52
CA PRO A 24 -13.59 14.00 -0.90
C PRO A 24 -14.87 13.70 -1.72
N TYR A 25 -15.04 12.47 -2.20
CA TYR A 25 -16.22 12.07 -2.98
C TYR A 25 -17.25 11.34 -2.12
N ALA A 26 -18.52 11.36 -2.53
CA ALA A 26 -19.46 10.35 -2.05
C ALA A 26 -19.25 9.02 -2.80
N ALA A 27 -19.83 7.92 -2.30
CA ALA A 27 -19.73 6.61 -2.93
C ALA A 27 -21.05 6.19 -3.57
N GLY A 28 -21.04 5.97 -4.88
CA GLY A 28 -22.11 5.31 -5.60
C GLY A 28 -21.79 3.83 -5.79
N TRP A 29 -22.81 3.00 -5.94
CA TRP A 29 -22.62 1.61 -6.35
C TRP A 29 -23.74 1.10 -7.25
N GLN A 30 -23.45 0.11 -8.08
CA GLN A 30 -24.46 -0.60 -8.85
C GLN A 30 -24.02 -2.03 -9.11
N ARG A 31 -24.99 -2.92 -9.34
CA ARG A 31 -24.71 -4.30 -9.75
C ARG A 31 -24.55 -4.35 -11.27
N VAL A 32 -23.47 -4.97 -11.73
CA VAL A 32 -23.14 -5.13 -13.16
C VAL A 32 -23.04 -6.61 -13.52
N SER A 33 -23.16 -6.91 -14.82
CA SER A 33 -22.97 -8.26 -15.36
C SER A 33 -21.65 -8.32 -16.13
N VAL A 34 -20.76 -9.20 -15.71
CA VAL A 34 -19.45 -9.44 -16.31
C VAL A 34 -19.51 -10.71 -17.15
N ALA A 35 -19.10 -10.61 -18.41
CA ALA A 35 -19.07 -11.74 -19.33
C ALA A 35 -17.78 -12.55 -19.19
N ARG A 36 -17.92 -13.88 -19.26
CA ARG A 36 -16.80 -14.80 -19.44
C ARG A 36 -16.61 -15.13 -20.92
N PRO A 37 -15.41 -15.57 -21.35
CA PRO A 37 -15.15 -15.96 -22.74
C PRO A 37 -16.08 -17.07 -23.28
N ASN A 38 -16.60 -17.93 -22.39
CA ASN A 38 -17.54 -19.01 -22.74
C ASN A 38 -19.00 -18.54 -22.84
N SER A 39 -19.26 -17.23 -22.95
CA SER A 39 -20.59 -16.62 -23.02
C SER A 39 -21.47 -16.76 -21.76
N THR A 40 -20.97 -17.35 -20.68
CA THR A 40 -21.63 -17.25 -19.36
C THR A 40 -21.34 -15.89 -18.74
N THR A 41 -22.15 -15.49 -17.77
CA THR A 41 -21.93 -14.24 -17.01
C THR A 41 -21.86 -14.53 -15.51
N PHE A 42 -21.31 -13.59 -14.78
CA PHE A 42 -21.48 -13.49 -13.33
C PHE A 42 -21.76 -12.04 -12.93
N SER A 43 -22.35 -11.87 -11.76
CA SER A 43 -22.63 -10.54 -11.24
C SER A 43 -21.46 -10.00 -10.42
N ALA A 44 -21.29 -8.69 -10.44
CA ALA A 44 -20.35 -7.97 -9.61
C ALA A 44 -20.98 -6.66 -9.11
N TYR A 45 -20.53 -6.14 -7.97
CA TYR A 45 -20.82 -4.77 -7.58
C TYR A 45 -19.71 -3.84 -8.03
N LEU A 46 -20.08 -2.76 -8.72
CA LEU A 46 -19.18 -1.67 -9.07
C LEU A 46 -19.45 -0.48 -8.13
N PHE A 47 -18.46 -0.12 -7.32
CA PHE A 47 -18.42 1.08 -6.49
C PHE A 47 -17.59 2.16 -7.20
N TYR A 48 -18.01 3.41 -7.09
CA TYR A 48 -17.40 4.52 -7.83
C TYR A 48 -17.60 5.89 -7.14
N PRO A 49 -16.75 6.89 -7.44
CA PRO A 49 -16.94 8.26 -6.98
C PRO A 49 -18.27 8.82 -7.47
N ALA A 50 -19.07 9.39 -6.57
CA ALA A 50 -20.42 9.88 -6.86
C ALA A 50 -20.69 11.26 -6.25
N LEU A 51 -21.77 11.89 -6.72
CA LEU A 51 -22.26 13.18 -6.19
C LEU A 51 -23.00 13.02 -4.85
N ALA A 52 -23.59 11.85 -4.60
CA ALA A 52 -24.25 11.50 -3.35
C ALA A 52 -24.03 10.01 -3.06
N ARG A 53 -24.15 9.60 -1.79
CA ARG A 53 -24.00 8.20 -1.40
C ARG A 53 -25.26 7.42 -1.79
N GLY A 54 -25.13 6.31 -2.53
CA GLY A 54 -26.30 5.47 -2.81
C GLY A 54 -26.15 4.49 -3.98
N SER A 55 -27.08 3.54 -4.04
CA SER A 55 -27.24 2.65 -5.20
C SER A 55 -27.71 3.45 -6.41
N GLY A 56 -27.04 3.30 -7.55
CA GLY A 56 -27.34 4.02 -8.79
C GLY A 56 -27.13 5.53 -8.71
N ALA A 57 -26.36 6.01 -7.73
CA ALA A 57 -26.09 7.44 -7.58
C ALA A 57 -25.36 8.02 -8.79
N ALA A 58 -25.57 9.30 -9.06
CA ALA A 58 -24.93 9.98 -10.18
C ALA A 58 -23.39 9.97 -10.03
N TYR A 59 -22.71 9.42 -11.03
CA TYR A 59 -21.26 9.37 -11.10
C TYR A 59 -20.64 10.77 -11.08
N ARG A 60 -19.48 10.90 -10.42
CA ARG A 60 -18.69 12.13 -10.35
C ARG A 60 -17.38 11.93 -11.12
N SER A 61 -17.19 12.69 -12.18
CA SER A 61 -16.10 12.54 -13.15
C SER A 61 -14.96 13.55 -13.02
N ASP A 62 -15.04 14.51 -12.09
CA ASP A 62 -14.11 15.65 -12.01
C ASP A 62 -12.67 15.28 -11.60
N GLY A 63 -12.48 14.11 -10.99
CA GLY A 63 -11.17 13.53 -10.71
C GLY A 63 -10.76 12.38 -11.63
N ALA A 64 -11.52 12.12 -12.69
CA ALA A 64 -11.18 11.10 -13.68
C ALA A 64 -9.91 11.50 -14.47
N PRO A 65 -9.15 10.54 -15.03
CA PRO A 65 -9.39 9.10 -14.98
C PRO A 65 -9.04 8.49 -13.61
N TYR A 66 -9.91 7.63 -13.08
CA TYR A 66 -9.68 6.97 -11.79
C TYR A 66 -9.02 5.59 -11.96
N PRO A 67 -8.05 5.21 -11.09
CA PRO A 67 -7.58 3.83 -11.01
C PRO A 67 -8.69 2.87 -10.58
N ALA A 68 -8.51 1.58 -10.84
CA ALA A 68 -9.49 0.54 -10.49
C ALA A 68 -8.90 -0.57 -9.63
N ILE A 69 -9.73 -1.13 -8.75
CA ILE A 69 -9.39 -2.25 -7.88
C ILE A 69 -10.43 -3.35 -8.08
N SER A 70 -10.00 -4.58 -8.34
CA SER A 70 -10.88 -5.74 -8.25
C SER A 70 -10.80 -6.36 -6.86
N PHE A 71 -11.95 -6.68 -6.26
CA PHE A 71 -12.07 -7.19 -4.89
C PHE A 71 -12.71 -8.59 -4.85
N GLY A 72 -12.13 -9.52 -4.08
CA GLY A 72 -12.69 -10.84 -3.82
C GLY A 72 -13.26 -10.97 -2.40
N HIS A 73 -14.49 -11.49 -2.27
CA HIS A 73 -15.12 -11.76 -0.98
C HIS A 73 -14.51 -12.98 -0.24
N GLY A 74 -14.76 -13.07 1.06
CA GLY A 74 -14.44 -14.26 1.87
C GLY A 74 -15.36 -15.45 1.57
N PHE A 75 -14.97 -16.65 2.00
CA PHE A 75 -15.76 -17.86 1.78
C PHE A 75 -17.17 -17.71 2.37
N LEU A 76 -18.20 -17.95 1.55
CA LEU A 76 -19.63 -17.78 1.89
C LEU A 76 -20.05 -16.37 2.35
N GLN A 77 -19.24 -15.35 2.07
CA GLN A 77 -19.58 -13.97 2.40
C GLN A 77 -20.10 -13.22 1.17
N PRO A 78 -21.27 -12.55 1.27
CA PRO A 78 -21.72 -11.68 0.19
C PRO A 78 -20.88 -10.40 0.14
N VAL A 79 -20.76 -9.80 -1.03
CA VAL A 79 -20.04 -8.53 -1.23
C VAL A 79 -20.55 -7.41 -0.32
N THR A 80 -21.85 -7.42 0.02
CA THR A 80 -22.47 -6.44 0.91
C THR A 80 -21.91 -6.45 2.34
N ARG A 81 -21.15 -7.48 2.75
CA ARG A 81 -20.41 -7.49 4.03
C ARG A 81 -19.16 -6.60 4.01
N TYR A 82 -18.75 -6.13 2.84
CA TYR A 82 -17.59 -5.24 2.67
C TYR A 82 -18.00 -3.83 2.22
N GLN A 83 -19.31 -3.54 2.20
CA GLN A 83 -19.90 -2.32 1.66
C GLN A 83 -19.14 -1.07 2.12
N SER A 84 -18.90 -0.96 3.43
CA SER A 84 -18.28 0.23 4.01
C SER A 84 -16.81 0.44 3.57
N THR A 85 -16.07 -0.64 3.32
CA THR A 85 -14.68 -0.60 2.84
C THR A 85 -14.62 -0.31 1.35
N LEU A 86 -15.52 -0.91 0.56
CA LEU A 86 -15.60 -0.67 -0.89
C LEU A 86 -16.08 0.75 -1.20
N GLU A 87 -17.07 1.24 -0.45
CA GLU A 87 -17.49 2.65 -0.49
C GLU A 87 -16.34 3.57 -0.07
N HIS A 88 -15.59 3.25 0.99
CA HIS A 88 -14.47 4.08 1.41
C HIS A 88 -13.45 4.27 0.28
N LEU A 89 -13.02 3.20 -0.39
CA LEU A 89 -12.13 3.32 -1.54
C LEU A 89 -12.78 4.14 -2.67
N ALA A 90 -14.06 3.97 -2.95
CA ALA A 90 -14.76 4.82 -3.92
C ALA A 90 -14.75 6.32 -3.52
N THR A 91 -14.94 6.66 -2.25
CA THR A 91 -14.83 8.05 -1.75
C THR A 91 -13.44 8.64 -1.93
N HIS A 92 -12.41 7.80 -2.03
CA HIS A 92 -11.04 8.19 -2.32
C HIS A 92 -10.72 8.28 -3.81
N GLY A 93 -11.68 8.06 -4.73
CA GLY A 93 -11.39 8.19 -6.16
C GLY A 93 -10.91 6.89 -6.80
N TYR A 94 -11.55 5.76 -6.48
CA TYR A 94 -11.31 4.46 -7.11
C TYR A 94 -12.60 3.91 -7.70
N PHE A 95 -12.50 3.28 -8.87
CA PHE A 95 -13.49 2.26 -9.23
C PHE A 95 -13.16 0.98 -8.47
N VAL A 96 -14.11 0.41 -7.75
CA VAL A 96 -13.91 -0.88 -7.08
C VAL A 96 -14.95 -1.87 -7.58
N ILE A 97 -14.50 -2.94 -8.24
CA ILE A 97 -15.38 -3.97 -8.79
C ILE A 97 -15.22 -5.27 -8.00
N ALA A 98 -16.28 -5.69 -7.32
CA ALA A 98 -16.27 -6.85 -6.44
C ALA A 98 -17.11 -7.98 -7.04
N SER A 99 -16.47 -9.10 -7.40
CA SER A 99 -17.15 -10.26 -7.97
C SER A 99 -18.06 -10.93 -6.94
N GLU A 100 -19.25 -11.40 -7.38
CA GLU A 100 -20.12 -12.28 -6.60
C GLU A 100 -20.02 -13.76 -7.05
N SER A 101 -19.10 -14.08 -7.97
CA SER A 101 -18.89 -15.45 -8.43
C SER A 101 -18.27 -16.33 -7.36
N GLU A 102 -18.36 -17.65 -7.52
CA GLU A 102 -17.72 -18.61 -6.60
C GLU A 102 -18.15 -18.42 -5.13
N GLY A 103 -19.37 -17.93 -4.89
CA GLY A 103 -19.98 -17.80 -3.56
C GLY A 103 -20.63 -19.07 -3.00
N SER A 104 -20.36 -20.24 -3.61
CA SER A 104 -20.97 -21.52 -3.23
C SER A 104 -20.20 -22.23 -2.09
N LEU A 105 -20.70 -23.37 -1.61
CA LEU A 105 -20.01 -24.22 -0.64
C LEU A 105 -18.72 -24.87 -1.18
N PHE A 106 -18.59 -24.96 -2.51
CA PHE A 106 -17.45 -25.61 -3.17
C PHE A 106 -16.89 -24.69 -4.26
N PRO A 107 -16.27 -23.56 -3.89
CA PRO A 107 -15.74 -22.60 -4.83
C PRO A 107 -14.48 -23.14 -5.51
N SER A 108 -14.27 -22.73 -6.76
CA SER A 108 -12.99 -22.85 -7.42
C SER A 108 -12.19 -21.55 -7.24
N HIS A 109 -11.13 -21.58 -6.42
CA HIS A 109 -10.28 -20.41 -6.23
C HIS A 109 -9.59 -19.96 -7.53
N ALA A 110 -9.26 -20.92 -8.41
CA ALA A 110 -8.71 -20.61 -9.73
C ALA A 110 -9.72 -19.84 -10.60
N ASN A 111 -10.99 -20.26 -10.60
CA ASN A 111 -12.04 -19.55 -11.32
C ASN A 111 -12.30 -18.18 -10.70
N PHE A 112 -12.31 -18.09 -9.36
CA PHE A 112 -12.56 -16.82 -8.68
C PHE A 112 -11.46 -15.79 -8.98
N ALA A 113 -10.19 -16.21 -8.95
CA ALA A 113 -9.07 -15.39 -9.35
C ALA A 113 -9.17 -14.95 -10.82
N ASN A 114 -9.60 -15.84 -11.72
CA ASN A 114 -9.83 -15.49 -13.12
C ASN A 114 -11.00 -14.50 -13.29
N ASP A 115 -12.09 -14.68 -12.57
CA ASP A 115 -13.24 -13.77 -12.59
C ASP A 115 -12.86 -12.37 -12.06
N MET A 116 -11.98 -12.27 -11.05
CA MET A 116 -11.41 -11.00 -10.62
C MET A 116 -10.62 -10.31 -11.75
N ARG A 117 -9.84 -11.05 -12.56
CA ARG A 117 -9.18 -10.48 -13.76
C ARG A 117 -10.19 -10.04 -14.81
N LEU A 118 -11.27 -10.80 -15.00
CA LEU A 118 -12.35 -10.47 -15.92
C LEU A 118 -13.13 -9.23 -15.49
N CYS A 119 -13.27 -8.96 -14.18
CA CYS A 119 -13.81 -7.69 -13.69
C CYS A 119 -12.98 -6.49 -14.19
N LEU A 120 -11.64 -6.58 -14.13
CA LEU A 120 -10.76 -5.53 -14.69
C LEU A 120 -10.87 -5.43 -16.21
N THR A 121 -10.92 -6.57 -16.91
CA THR A 121 -11.14 -6.60 -18.37
C THR A 121 -12.48 -5.97 -18.77
N TRP A 122 -13.55 -6.20 -17.99
CA TRP A 122 -14.84 -5.56 -18.22
C TRP A 122 -14.73 -4.04 -18.08
N LEU A 123 -14.02 -3.56 -17.06
CA LEU A 123 -13.77 -2.13 -16.88
C LEU A 123 -12.98 -1.53 -18.04
N GLU A 124 -11.96 -2.21 -18.58
CA GLU A 124 -11.24 -1.78 -19.80
C GLU A 124 -12.17 -1.68 -21.02
N GLN A 125 -13.02 -2.69 -21.20
CA GLN A 125 -13.99 -2.72 -22.30
C GLN A 125 -15.00 -1.58 -22.19
N GLN A 126 -15.51 -1.31 -20.98
CA GLN A 126 -16.39 -0.17 -20.74
C GLN A 126 -15.67 1.16 -20.96
N ASN A 127 -14.41 1.27 -20.55
CA ASN A 127 -13.58 2.45 -20.79
C ASN A 127 -13.38 2.75 -22.29
N GLY A 128 -13.30 1.71 -23.12
CA GLY A 128 -13.11 1.83 -24.57
C GLY A 128 -14.39 1.94 -25.39
N ASN A 129 -15.57 1.80 -24.79
CA ASN A 129 -16.86 1.81 -25.49
C ASN A 129 -17.53 3.20 -25.45
N PRO A 130 -17.68 3.92 -26.58
CA PRO A 130 -18.30 5.26 -26.62
C PRO A 130 -19.75 5.32 -26.13
N ALA A 131 -20.45 4.18 -26.09
CA ALA A 131 -21.82 4.08 -25.56
C ALA A 131 -21.86 3.89 -24.03
N SER A 132 -20.73 3.62 -23.38
CA SER A 132 -20.65 3.43 -21.93
C SER A 132 -20.48 4.76 -21.21
N TRP A 133 -21.12 4.92 -20.04
CA TRP A 133 -20.88 6.06 -19.16
C TRP A 133 -19.46 6.05 -18.55
N LEU A 134 -18.75 4.93 -18.67
CA LEU A 134 -17.36 4.76 -18.26
C LEU A 134 -16.36 5.11 -19.38
N PHE A 135 -16.82 5.54 -20.56
CA PHE A 135 -15.94 5.86 -21.68
C PHE A 135 -14.88 6.91 -21.29
N GLY A 136 -13.60 6.53 -21.38
CA GLY A 136 -12.46 7.37 -21.01
C GLY A 136 -12.35 7.74 -19.52
N GLN A 137 -13.11 7.10 -18.63
CA GLN A 137 -13.15 7.45 -17.20
C GLN A 137 -12.12 6.71 -16.34
N LEU A 138 -11.43 5.70 -16.88
CA LEU A 138 -10.53 4.83 -16.14
C LEU A 138 -9.06 4.99 -16.52
N ALA A 139 -8.20 4.99 -15.50
CA ALA A 139 -6.76 4.85 -15.65
C ALA A 139 -6.42 3.35 -15.80
N ILE A 140 -6.61 2.82 -17.01
CA ILE A 140 -6.48 1.38 -17.32
C ILE A 140 -5.05 0.83 -17.15
N ASP A 141 -4.05 1.70 -17.00
CA ASP A 141 -2.66 1.37 -16.67
C ASP A 141 -2.41 1.21 -15.16
N ARG A 142 -3.43 1.42 -14.32
CA ARG A 142 -3.34 1.51 -12.84
C ARG A 142 -4.36 0.62 -12.14
N PHE A 143 -4.21 -0.69 -12.32
CA PHE A 143 -5.06 -1.69 -11.67
C PHE A 143 -4.48 -2.25 -10.38
N GLY A 144 -5.34 -2.37 -9.37
CA GLY A 144 -5.07 -3.04 -8.12
C GLY A 144 -5.91 -4.28 -7.92
N LEU A 145 -5.45 -5.14 -7.01
CA LEU A 145 -6.22 -6.27 -6.51
C LEU A 145 -6.30 -6.22 -4.98
N SER A 146 -7.45 -6.63 -4.46
CA SER A 146 -7.71 -6.76 -3.04
C SER A 146 -8.68 -7.92 -2.79
N GLY A 147 -8.92 -8.21 -1.53
CA GLY A 147 -9.90 -9.21 -1.13
C GLY A 147 -9.70 -9.64 0.32
N HIS A 148 -10.71 -10.29 0.86
CA HIS A 148 -10.71 -10.82 2.22
C HIS A 148 -10.64 -12.34 2.24
N SER A 149 -9.86 -12.94 3.16
CA SER A 149 -9.87 -14.39 3.40
C SER A 149 -9.58 -15.17 2.11
N MET A 150 -10.49 -16.06 1.69
CA MET A 150 -10.49 -16.72 0.38
C MET A 150 -10.21 -15.75 -0.78
N GLY A 151 -10.93 -14.65 -0.86
CA GLY A 151 -10.75 -13.62 -1.89
C GLY A 151 -9.40 -12.89 -1.78
N GLY A 152 -8.84 -12.79 -0.57
CA GLY A 152 -7.48 -12.30 -0.36
C GLY A 152 -6.44 -13.22 -0.98
N GLY A 153 -6.55 -14.54 -0.79
CA GLY A 153 -5.70 -15.51 -1.47
C GLY A 153 -5.90 -15.52 -2.99
N CYS A 154 -7.15 -15.46 -3.45
CA CYS A 154 -7.48 -15.38 -4.87
C CYS A 154 -6.97 -14.08 -5.53
N SER A 155 -6.84 -12.99 -4.78
CA SER A 155 -6.20 -11.75 -5.26
C SER A 155 -4.72 -11.97 -5.61
N LEU A 156 -4.02 -12.83 -4.88
CA LEU A 156 -2.62 -13.20 -5.16
C LEU A 156 -2.53 -14.11 -6.39
N LEU A 157 -3.42 -15.11 -6.50
CA LEU A 157 -3.55 -15.93 -7.70
C LEU A 157 -3.88 -15.08 -8.93
N ALA A 158 -4.76 -14.09 -8.79
CA ALA A 158 -5.13 -13.18 -9.86
C ALA A 158 -3.92 -12.37 -10.32
N ALA A 159 -3.17 -11.79 -9.37
CA ALA A 159 -2.00 -10.97 -9.64
C ALA A 159 -0.83 -11.75 -10.27
N SER A 160 -0.62 -13.01 -9.89
CA SER A 160 0.50 -13.81 -10.43
C SER A 160 0.34 -14.14 -11.92
N GLY A 161 -0.88 -14.09 -12.44
CA GLY A 161 -1.21 -14.35 -13.84
C GLY A 161 -1.61 -13.12 -14.65
N ASP A 162 -1.42 -11.90 -14.12
CA ASP A 162 -1.88 -10.67 -14.78
C ASP A 162 -0.85 -9.53 -14.64
N SER A 163 -0.18 -9.21 -15.76
CA SER A 163 0.86 -8.17 -15.81
C SER A 163 0.31 -6.74 -15.80
N ARG A 164 -1.01 -6.55 -15.88
CA ARG A 164 -1.65 -5.22 -15.76
C ARG A 164 -1.62 -4.71 -14.32
N ILE A 165 -1.51 -5.60 -13.35
CA ILE A 165 -1.59 -5.27 -11.93
C ILE A 165 -0.38 -4.43 -11.50
N ARG A 166 -0.65 -3.38 -10.74
CA ARG A 166 0.32 -2.41 -10.22
C ARG A 166 0.41 -2.39 -8.71
N ALA A 167 -0.58 -2.92 -8.00
CA ALA A 167 -0.57 -3.02 -6.54
C ALA A 167 -1.50 -4.13 -6.05
N VAL A 168 -1.09 -4.87 -5.03
CA VAL A 168 -1.97 -5.83 -4.35
C VAL A 168 -1.99 -5.52 -2.87
N ALA A 169 -3.17 -5.28 -2.30
CA ALA A 169 -3.33 -5.15 -0.85
C ALA A 169 -4.56 -5.92 -0.39
N ASN A 170 -4.37 -6.97 0.41
CA ASN A 170 -5.43 -7.87 0.83
C ASN A 170 -5.62 -7.88 2.35
N LEU A 171 -6.72 -8.50 2.79
CA LEU A 171 -7.20 -8.53 4.18
C LEU A 171 -7.27 -9.99 4.63
N ALA A 172 -6.39 -10.39 5.55
CA ALA A 172 -6.27 -11.75 6.07
C ALA A 172 -6.34 -12.81 4.96
N ALA A 173 -5.48 -12.70 3.94
CA ALA A 173 -5.49 -13.62 2.81
C ALA A 173 -5.30 -15.07 3.25
N ALA A 174 -6.24 -15.93 2.87
CA ALA A 174 -6.20 -17.36 3.12
C ALA A 174 -5.34 -18.08 2.09
N GLU A 175 -4.66 -19.14 2.51
CA GLU A 175 -4.10 -20.11 1.59
C GLU A 175 -5.23 -20.76 0.77
N THR A 176 -5.00 -20.91 -0.53
CA THR A 176 -6.00 -21.36 -1.50
C THR A 176 -5.58 -22.67 -2.17
N ASN A 177 -6.43 -23.18 -3.04
CA ASN A 177 -6.12 -24.24 -3.99
C ASN A 177 -6.56 -23.80 -5.40
N PRO A 178 -5.65 -23.47 -6.33
CA PRO A 178 -4.18 -23.56 -6.24
C PRO A 178 -3.55 -22.67 -5.16
N SER A 179 -2.32 -22.98 -4.76
CA SER A 179 -1.66 -22.36 -3.60
C SER A 179 -1.38 -20.87 -3.79
N ALA A 180 -1.85 -20.04 -2.85
CA ALA A 180 -1.57 -18.60 -2.84
C ALA A 180 -0.13 -18.31 -2.38
N ILE A 181 0.38 -19.06 -1.39
CA ILE A 181 1.79 -19.05 -0.98
C ILE A 181 2.70 -19.35 -2.20
N ALA A 182 2.40 -20.40 -2.97
CA ALA A 182 3.21 -20.76 -4.14
C ALA A 182 3.10 -19.76 -5.30
N ALA A 183 2.04 -18.93 -5.33
CA ALA A 183 1.86 -17.90 -6.35
C ALA A 183 2.67 -16.61 -6.07
N MET A 184 3.00 -16.33 -4.81
CA MET A 184 3.71 -15.11 -4.39
C MET A 184 5.01 -14.81 -5.17
N PRO A 185 5.90 -15.79 -5.47
CA PRO A 185 7.09 -15.54 -6.29
C PRO A 185 6.79 -15.00 -7.70
N GLY A 186 5.63 -15.34 -8.26
CA GLY A 186 5.20 -14.92 -9.60
C GLY A 186 4.72 -13.46 -9.67
N ILE A 187 4.40 -12.84 -8.54
CA ILE A 187 3.88 -11.48 -8.50
C ILE A 187 5.03 -10.48 -8.69
N ARG A 188 4.85 -9.52 -9.61
CA ARG A 188 5.82 -8.46 -9.91
C ARG A 188 5.40 -7.09 -9.35
N ALA A 189 4.13 -6.91 -9.06
CA ALA A 189 3.62 -5.72 -8.38
C ALA A 189 3.98 -5.74 -6.88
N PRO A 190 4.09 -4.56 -6.23
CA PRO A 190 4.12 -4.45 -4.78
C PRO A 190 2.94 -5.13 -4.09
N VAL A 191 3.21 -5.83 -2.98
CA VAL A 191 2.19 -6.56 -2.21
C VAL A 191 2.15 -6.12 -0.74
N SER A 192 0.95 -5.80 -0.23
CA SER A 192 0.68 -5.60 1.20
C SER A 192 -0.28 -6.67 1.72
N LEU A 193 0.21 -7.50 2.63
CA LEU A 193 -0.54 -8.60 3.24
C LEU A 193 -1.10 -8.14 4.60
N ILE A 194 -2.23 -7.44 4.62
CA ILE A 194 -2.78 -6.91 5.87
C ILE A 194 -3.42 -8.05 6.66
N SER A 195 -3.07 -8.23 7.94
CA SER A 195 -3.58 -9.34 8.78
C SER A 195 -3.96 -8.87 10.19
N GLY A 196 -4.72 -9.68 10.93
CA GLY A 196 -5.03 -9.46 12.35
C GLY A 196 -4.22 -10.38 13.27
N SER A 197 -3.66 -9.86 14.37
CA SER A 197 -2.86 -10.69 15.29
C SER A 197 -3.67 -11.71 16.09
N SER A 198 -4.97 -11.50 16.21
CA SER A 198 -5.94 -12.34 16.91
C SER A 198 -6.87 -13.08 15.94
N ASP A 199 -6.49 -13.17 14.66
CA ASP A 199 -7.19 -13.96 13.66
C ASP A 199 -7.04 -15.47 13.96
N THR A 200 -8.16 -16.13 14.27
CA THR A 200 -8.18 -17.57 14.58
C THR A 200 -8.65 -18.44 13.41
N ILE A 201 -9.07 -17.85 12.29
CA ILE A 201 -9.59 -18.58 11.11
C ILE A 201 -8.50 -18.69 10.04
N VAL A 202 -7.79 -17.58 9.79
CA VAL A 202 -6.66 -17.47 8.87
C VAL A 202 -5.47 -16.90 9.66
N PRO A 203 -4.85 -17.71 10.56
CA PRO A 203 -3.77 -17.21 11.41
C PRO A 203 -2.59 -16.68 10.60
N VAL A 204 -1.99 -15.58 11.08
CA VAL A 204 -0.84 -14.93 10.42
C VAL A 204 0.29 -15.93 10.16
N SER A 205 0.61 -16.77 11.15
CA SER A 205 1.74 -17.71 11.10
C SER A 205 1.62 -18.78 10.02
N THR A 206 0.40 -19.16 9.63
CA THR A 206 0.14 -20.21 8.64
C THR A 206 -0.27 -19.67 7.28
N ASN A 207 -0.57 -18.37 7.18
CA ASN A 207 -1.03 -17.72 5.94
C ASN A 207 -0.19 -16.49 5.60
N GLY A 208 -0.55 -15.30 6.10
CA GLY A 208 0.10 -14.03 5.75
C GLY A 208 1.63 -14.05 5.91
N GLN A 209 2.16 -14.67 6.97
CA GLN A 209 3.61 -14.84 7.15
C GLN A 209 4.21 -15.76 6.09
N ARG A 210 3.58 -16.91 5.79
CA ARG A 210 4.07 -17.84 4.76
C ARG A 210 4.04 -17.23 3.36
N MET A 211 3.00 -16.44 3.05
CA MET A 211 2.91 -15.68 1.81
C MET A 211 4.01 -14.61 1.74
N TYR A 212 4.20 -13.87 2.85
CA TYR A 212 5.27 -12.89 2.96
C TYR A 212 6.62 -13.55 2.73
N ASP A 213 6.94 -14.65 3.41
CA ASP A 213 8.22 -15.35 3.31
C ASP A 213 8.49 -15.87 1.89
N ALA A 214 7.46 -16.40 1.20
CA ALA A 214 7.58 -16.93 -0.15
C ALA A 214 7.76 -15.86 -1.24
N GLY A 215 7.21 -14.66 -1.07
CA GLY A 215 7.23 -13.62 -2.11
C GLY A 215 8.61 -12.99 -2.36
N PHE A 216 8.76 -12.25 -3.46
CA PHE A 216 9.89 -11.34 -3.65
C PHE A 216 9.51 -9.90 -3.25
N ALA A 217 10.51 -9.06 -3.02
CA ALA A 217 10.29 -7.63 -2.87
C ALA A 217 9.71 -6.99 -4.16
N PRO A 218 8.95 -5.89 -4.05
CA PRO A 218 8.59 -5.19 -2.82
C PRO A 218 7.34 -5.77 -2.12
N LYS A 219 7.44 -6.00 -0.80
CA LYS A 219 6.34 -6.55 0.00
C LYS A 219 6.29 -6.00 1.43
N THR A 220 5.09 -5.91 2.01
CA THR A 220 4.85 -5.58 3.42
C THR A 220 3.84 -6.55 4.05
N LEU A 221 3.97 -6.77 5.36
CA LEU A 221 3.02 -7.53 6.20
C LEU A 221 2.67 -6.67 7.43
N PRO A 222 1.72 -5.72 7.30
CA PRO A 222 1.17 -5.01 8.44
C PRO A 222 0.17 -5.91 9.20
N VAL A 223 0.42 -6.09 10.49
CA VAL A 223 -0.40 -6.88 11.41
C VAL A 223 -1.10 -5.96 12.41
N ILE A 224 -2.42 -5.84 12.29
CA ILE A 224 -3.29 -5.09 13.19
C ILE A 224 -3.35 -5.82 14.53
N GLN A 225 -2.82 -5.18 15.58
CA GLN A 225 -2.75 -5.77 16.91
C GLN A 225 -4.16 -5.85 17.53
N GLY A 226 -4.53 -7.03 18.00
CA GLY A 226 -5.86 -7.37 18.48
C GLY A 226 -6.91 -7.54 17.38
N GLY A 227 -6.56 -7.30 16.11
CA GLY A 227 -7.44 -7.52 14.97
C GLY A 227 -7.72 -9.01 14.73
N TRP A 228 -8.91 -9.34 14.26
CA TRP A 228 -9.42 -10.71 14.11
C TRP A 228 -10.10 -10.89 12.75
N HIS A 229 -10.38 -12.13 12.32
CA HIS A 229 -10.72 -12.45 10.93
C HIS A 229 -11.96 -11.70 10.44
N CYS A 230 -13.10 -11.95 11.07
CA CYS A 230 -14.37 -11.29 10.71
C CYS A 230 -14.44 -9.82 11.18
N GLY A 231 -13.36 -9.26 11.72
CA GLY A 231 -13.21 -7.84 12.01
C GLY A 231 -12.94 -7.00 10.76
N PHE A 232 -12.57 -7.64 9.64
CA PHE A 232 -12.46 -7.01 8.32
C PHE A 232 -13.81 -6.85 7.59
N GLU A 233 -14.89 -7.39 8.16
CA GLU A 233 -16.25 -7.32 7.63
C GLU A 233 -17.10 -6.32 8.42
N ASP A 234 -18.13 -5.77 7.78
CA ASP A 234 -19.07 -4.80 8.36
C ASP A 234 -19.89 -5.38 9.52
N SER A 235 -20.01 -6.71 9.59
CA SER A 235 -20.81 -7.41 10.60
C SER A 235 -20.45 -8.90 10.65
N SER A 236 -20.60 -9.54 11.81
CA SER A 236 -20.37 -10.99 11.95
C SER A 236 -21.48 -11.83 11.28
N SER A 237 -21.11 -13.02 10.82
CA SER A 237 -22.02 -14.12 10.48
C SER A 237 -21.84 -15.30 11.44
N PHE A 238 -22.68 -16.32 11.32
CA PHE A 238 -22.45 -17.60 11.98
C PHE A 238 -21.08 -18.16 11.57
N GLY A 239 -20.30 -18.66 12.53
CA GLY A 239 -18.94 -19.17 12.30
C GLY A 239 -17.83 -18.12 12.30
N CYS A 240 -18.14 -16.84 12.52
CA CYS A 240 -17.13 -15.82 12.71
C CYS A 240 -16.37 -15.97 14.03
N ASP A 241 -15.10 -15.62 14.03
CA ASP A 241 -14.31 -15.42 15.22
C ASP A 241 -14.64 -14.07 15.88
N SER A 242 -13.87 -13.73 16.91
CA SER A 242 -13.92 -12.43 17.59
C SER A 242 -12.56 -12.12 18.18
N GLY A 243 -12.28 -10.85 18.43
CA GLY A 243 -11.02 -10.42 19.01
C GLY A 243 -11.17 -9.22 19.93
N PRO A 244 -10.09 -8.86 20.65
CA PRO A 244 -10.10 -7.80 21.64
C PRO A 244 -10.25 -6.40 21.03
N LEU A 245 -9.90 -6.23 19.74
CA LEU A 245 -10.08 -4.96 19.04
C LEU A 245 -11.52 -4.82 18.53
N SER A 246 -12.15 -3.67 18.79
CA SER A 246 -13.48 -3.41 18.23
C SER A 246 -13.41 -3.39 16.70
N ARG A 247 -14.45 -3.94 16.05
CA ARG A 247 -14.57 -3.93 14.58
C ARG A 247 -14.46 -2.54 13.98
N ALA A 248 -15.09 -1.53 14.61
CA ALA A 248 -15.05 -0.16 14.10
C ALA A 248 -13.62 0.36 13.98
N VAL A 249 -12.79 0.11 14.99
CA VAL A 249 -11.37 0.48 14.99
C VAL A 249 -10.58 -0.36 13.97
N GLN A 250 -10.82 -1.68 13.90
CA GLN A 250 -10.17 -2.53 12.90
C GLN A 250 -10.47 -2.09 11.46
N LEU A 251 -11.73 -1.71 11.15
CA LEU A 251 -12.12 -1.20 9.85
C LEU A 251 -11.51 0.16 9.54
N GLN A 252 -11.38 1.06 10.53
CA GLN A 252 -10.65 2.33 10.35
C GLN A 252 -9.19 2.10 9.98
N ILE A 253 -8.49 1.22 10.69
CA ILE A 253 -7.09 0.85 10.41
C ILE A 253 -6.98 0.21 9.02
N THR A 254 -7.87 -0.74 8.74
CA THR A 254 -7.93 -1.45 7.46
C THR A 254 -8.01 -0.48 6.29
N ARG A 255 -8.95 0.46 6.35
CA ARG A 255 -9.19 1.48 5.33
C ARG A 255 -7.98 2.40 5.16
N ARG A 256 -7.38 2.86 6.27
CA ARG A 256 -6.15 3.65 6.23
C ARG A 256 -5.02 2.90 5.50
N LEU A 257 -4.75 1.65 5.88
CA LEU A 257 -3.68 0.85 5.27
C LEU A 257 -3.91 0.58 3.79
N LEU A 258 -5.15 0.26 3.39
CA LEU A 258 -5.51 0.09 1.97
C LEU A 258 -5.32 1.39 1.19
N THR A 259 -5.84 2.50 1.71
CA THR A 259 -5.80 3.81 1.03
C THR A 259 -4.38 4.35 0.93
N GLU A 260 -3.56 4.21 1.98
CA GLU A 260 -2.13 4.55 1.95
C GLU A 260 -1.39 3.78 0.85
N PHE A 261 -1.59 2.46 0.78
CA PHE A 261 -0.90 1.60 -0.17
C PHE A 261 -1.35 1.84 -1.61
N PHE A 262 -2.66 1.93 -1.85
CA PHE A 262 -3.18 2.17 -3.20
C PHE A 262 -2.90 3.60 -3.67
N ASN A 263 -2.97 4.62 -2.82
CA ASN A 263 -2.61 5.98 -3.24
C ASN A 263 -1.13 6.05 -3.62
N LEU A 264 -0.25 5.37 -2.88
CA LEU A 264 1.17 5.28 -3.23
C LEU A 264 1.35 4.71 -4.64
N TYR A 265 0.82 3.52 -4.92
CA TYR A 265 1.14 2.80 -6.16
C TYR A 265 0.22 3.03 -7.35
N LEU A 266 -1.07 3.27 -7.11
CA LEU A 266 -2.06 3.48 -8.17
C LEU A 266 -2.28 4.96 -8.49
N LYS A 267 -1.89 5.88 -7.61
CA LYS A 267 -1.92 7.32 -7.87
C LYS A 267 -0.55 7.97 -7.92
N GLY A 268 0.51 7.27 -7.54
CA GLY A 268 1.87 7.80 -7.53
C GLY A 268 2.09 8.82 -6.42
N ASP A 269 1.31 8.78 -5.34
CA ASP A 269 1.45 9.71 -4.22
C ASP A 269 2.67 9.34 -3.36
N ALA A 270 3.82 9.84 -3.78
CA ALA A 270 5.11 9.60 -3.13
C ALA A 270 5.17 10.14 -1.68
N THR A 271 4.24 11.01 -1.27
CA THR A 271 4.21 11.53 0.11
C THR A 271 3.90 10.41 1.12
N LEU A 272 3.22 9.34 0.67
CA LEU A 272 2.82 8.19 1.47
C LEU A 272 3.90 7.10 1.56
N ALA A 273 5.05 7.26 0.89
CA ALA A 273 6.13 6.28 0.91
C ALA A 273 6.60 6.00 2.35
N ALA A 274 6.66 7.03 3.20
CA ALA A 274 7.01 6.87 4.61
C ALA A 274 5.93 6.07 5.36
N ASN A 275 4.64 6.35 5.13
CA ASN A 275 3.52 5.64 5.74
C ASN A 275 3.52 4.14 5.42
N VAL A 276 3.93 3.76 4.21
CA VAL A 276 3.94 2.36 3.74
C VAL A 276 5.24 1.63 4.10
N TRP A 277 6.40 2.28 3.92
CA TRP A 277 7.69 1.59 4.00
C TRP A 277 8.47 1.84 5.29
N SER A 278 8.31 3.01 5.91
CA SER A 278 9.18 3.48 6.99
C SER A 278 8.43 3.87 8.28
N ALA A 279 7.12 3.62 8.35
CA ALA A 279 6.33 3.88 9.54
C ALA A 279 6.83 3.00 10.69
N PRO A 280 7.07 3.57 11.88
CA PRO A 280 7.49 2.79 13.03
C PRO A 280 6.38 1.83 13.47
N ASN A 281 6.77 0.69 14.02
CA ASN A 281 5.83 -0.19 14.72
C ASN A 281 5.17 0.58 15.87
N SER A 282 3.88 0.35 16.06
CA SER A 282 3.09 0.95 17.12
C SER A 282 2.32 -0.12 17.88
N ALA A 283 1.61 0.29 18.94
CA ALA A 283 0.67 -0.58 19.65
C ALA A 283 -0.51 -1.03 18.78
N GLU A 284 -0.77 -0.34 17.66
CA GLU A 284 -1.90 -0.58 16.75
C GLU A 284 -1.50 -1.49 15.58
N VAL A 285 -0.32 -1.28 14.99
CA VAL A 285 0.17 -2.03 13.84
C VAL A 285 1.65 -2.36 14.01
N VAL A 286 1.98 -3.64 13.86
CA VAL A 286 3.35 -4.13 13.72
C VAL A 286 3.56 -4.55 12.27
N ARG A 287 4.61 -4.06 11.62
CA ARG A 287 4.85 -4.26 10.19
C ARG A 287 6.21 -4.90 9.93
N GLN A 288 6.20 -5.87 9.04
CA GLN A 288 7.41 -6.30 8.32
C GLN A 288 7.42 -5.64 6.93
N SER A 289 8.57 -5.13 6.51
CA SER A 289 8.74 -4.51 5.20
C SER A 289 9.99 -5.06 4.53
N ASN A 290 9.86 -5.43 3.25
CA ASN A 290 10.97 -5.77 2.38
C ASN A 290 10.85 -4.97 1.08
N PRO A 291 11.50 -3.79 1.00
CA PRO A 291 11.48 -2.94 -0.20
C PRO A 291 12.45 -3.41 -1.29
N GLY A 292 13.21 -4.49 -1.09
CA GLY A 292 14.20 -4.97 -2.08
C GLY A 292 15.54 -4.23 -2.02
N LEU A 293 15.77 -3.48 -0.95
CA LEU A 293 17.07 -2.95 -0.57
C LEU A 293 17.20 -2.90 0.95
N VAL A 294 18.45 -2.90 1.41
CA VAL A 294 18.80 -2.67 2.81
C VAL A 294 19.89 -1.61 2.86
N VAL A 295 19.79 -0.69 3.82
CA VAL A 295 20.81 0.31 4.09
C VAL A 295 21.26 0.19 5.54
N GLN A 296 22.57 0.09 5.77
CA GLN A 296 23.17 -0.07 7.08
C GLN A 296 24.23 1.01 7.38
N PRO A 297 24.24 1.58 8.60
CA PRO A 297 23.19 1.48 9.60
C PRO A 297 21.88 2.16 9.16
N SER A 298 20.73 1.70 9.67
CA SER A 298 19.42 2.30 9.38
C SER A 298 19.18 3.62 10.13
N SER A 299 19.99 3.89 11.15
CA SER A 299 20.09 5.18 11.82
C SER A 299 21.49 5.36 12.41
N ALA A 300 21.99 6.58 12.46
CA ALA A 300 23.29 6.87 13.04
C ALA A 300 23.37 8.28 13.61
N GLU A 301 24.29 8.46 14.55
CA GLU A 301 24.67 9.79 15.02
C GLU A 301 25.92 10.25 14.26
N VAL A 302 25.88 11.48 13.74
CA VAL A 302 26.99 12.07 12.98
C VAL A 302 27.42 13.35 13.69
N GLN A 303 28.65 13.35 14.19
CA GLN A 303 29.24 14.55 14.80
C GLN A 303 29.58 15.57 13.72
N ILE A 304 29.17 16.82 13.91
CA ILE A 304 29.48 17.93 13.01
C ILE A 304 30.27 18.99 13.77
N ILE A 305 31.54 19.13 13.42
CA ILE A 305 32.38 20.20 13.95
C ILE A 305 31.94 21.53 13.31
N LYS A 306 31.90 22.62 14.08
CA LYS A 306 31.58 23.97 13.61
C LYS A 306 32.40 24.34 12.36
N LYS A 307 31.74 24.85 11.32
CA LYS A 307 32.33 25.18 10.00
C LYS A 307 33.01 23.99 9.29
N SER A 308 32.67 22.77 9.65
CA SER A 308 33.14 21.55 9.00
C SER A 308 31.98 20.72 8.44
N ARG A 309 32.31 19.60 7.82
CA ARG A 309 31.37 18.62 7.27
C ARG A 309 31.30 17.40 8.19
N GLY A 310 30.09 16.90 8.42
CA GLY A 310 29.88 15.54 8.92
C GLY A 310 29.80 14.59 7.74
N GLU A 311 30.44 13.42 7.84
CA GLU A 311 30.37 12.37 6.84
C GLU A 311 30.02 11.04 7.49
N ILE A 312 29.17 10.27 6.85
CA ILE A 312 28.89 8.88 7.21
C ILE A 312 28.94 7.99 5.97
N ALA A 313 29.53 6.80 6.13
CA ALA A 313 29.48 5.73 5.17
C ALA A 313 28.28 4.82 5.47
N LEU A 314 27.43 4.61 4.48
CA LEU A 314 26.26 3.73 4.54
C LEU A 314 26.47 2.56 3.56
N GLN A 315 26.22 1.34 4.00
CA GLN A 315 26.20 0.17 3.12
C GLN A 315 24.82 -0.02 2.52
N LEU A 316 24.72 0.18 1.21
CA LEU A 316 23.53 -0.10 0.42
C LEU A 316 23.66 -1.48 -0.21
N ALA A 317 22.71 -2.37 0.04
CA ALA A 317 22.68 -3.73 -0.50
C ALA A 317 21.39 -3.99 -1.29
N ASN A 318 21.51 -4.68 -2.44
CA ASN A 318 20.38 -5.16 -3.21
C ASN A 318 19.85 -6.48 -2.62
N THR A 319 18.61 -6.46 -2.12
CA THR A 319 17.91 -7.65 -1.61
C THR A 319 16.71 -8.05 -2.48
N ALA A 320 16.53 -7.37 -3.62
CA ALA A 320 15.57 -7.75 -4.65
C ALA A 320 16.10 -8.94 -5.47
N ARG A 321 15.20 -9.53 -6.27
CA ARG A 321 15.51 -10.69 -7.12
C ARG A 321 16.26 -10.37 -8.42
N GLU A 322 16.24 -9.11 -8.84
CA GLU A 322 16.88 -8.66 -10.09
C GLU A 322 17.97 -7.63 -9.80
N PRO A 323 18.97 -7.48 -10.68
CA PRO A 323 19.89 -6.34 -10.63
C PRO A 323 19.15 -5.01 -10.71
N ALA A 324 19.62 -4.01 -9.96
CA ALA A 324 18.99 -2.69 -9.91
C ALA A 324 19.99 -1.55 -9.74
N HIS A 325 19.62 -0.39 -10.28
CA HIS A 325 20.27 0.90 -10.00
C HIS A 325 19.54 1.61 -8.87
N TYR A 326 20.29 2.12 -7.91
CA TYR A 326 19.74 2.81 -6.75
C TYR A 326 20.12 4.28 -6.74
N ALA A 327 19.25 5.10 -6.18
CA ALA A 327 19.50 6.50 -5.90
C ALA A 327 19.13 6.80 -4.44
N ALA A 328 19.64 7.93 -3.97
CA ALA A 328 19.30 8.45 -2.66
C ALA A 328 19.02 9.96 -2.72
N GLN A 329 18.11 10.44 -1.89
CA GLN A 329 17.80 11.86 -1.79
C GLN A 329 17.53 12.25 -0.33
N ALA A 330 17.94 13.46 0.05
CA ALA A 330 17.53 14.03 1.33
C ALA A 330 16.02 14.33 1.29
N ALA A 331 15.26 13.78 2.24
CA ALA A 331 13.81 13.91 2.27
C ALA A 331 13.37 15.25 2.89
N ASN A 332 14.10 15.73 3.91
CA ASN A 332 13.85 16.98 4.61
C ASN A 332 15.18 17.47 5.21
N SER A 333 15.68 18.64 4.83
CA SER A 333 16.75 19.26 5.61
C SER A 333 16.92 20.76 5.35
N GLY A 334 17.05 21.54 6.42
CA GLY A 334 17.72 22.84 6.38
C GLY A 334 19.25 22.72 6.21
N TRP A 335 19.75 21.50 6.01
CA TRP A 335 21.14 21.15 5.80
C TRP A 335 21.45 20.99 4.31
N LEU A 336 22.65 21.37 3.89
CA LEU A 336 23.17 21.01 2.58
C LEU A 336 23.71 19.58 2.64
N VAL A 337 23.04 18.66 1.94
CA VAL A 337 23.39 17.24 1.91
C VAL A 337 23.93 16.87 0.54
N SER A 338 25.11 16.27 0.48
CA SER A 338 25.66 15.66 -0.74
C SER A 338 25.82 14.16 -0.55
N ILE A 339 25.44 13.38 -1.55
CA ILE A 339 25.46 11.92 -1.52
C ILE A 339 26.31 11.41 -2.68
N SER A 340 27.24 10.50 -2.42
CA SER A 340 28.17 9.99 -3.44
C SER A 340 28.57 8.53 -3.20
N PRO A 341 28.59 7.67 -4.22
CA PRO A 341 28.06 7.91 -5.56
C PRO A 341 26.52 8.03 -5.54
N ASN A 342 25.96 8.84 -6.44
CA ASN A 342 24.51 8.99 -6.62
C ASN A 342 24.20 9.40 -8.08
N PRO A 343 23.59 8.52 -8.91
CA PRO A 343 23.12 7.19 -8.56
C PRO A 343 24.26 6.23 -8.22
N ALA A 344 23.93 5.20 -7.44
CA ALA A 344 24.78 4.05 -7.21
C ALA A 344 25.03 3.27 -8.51
N ARG A 345 26.06 2.42 -8.53
CA ARG A 345 26.26 1.47 -9.63
C ARG A 345 25.10 0.47 -9.68
N SER A 346 24.96 -0.26 -10.78
CA SER A 346 24.06 -1.43 -10.79
C SER A 346 24.60 -2.48 -9.80
N LEU A 347 23.72 -2.94 -8.91
CA LEU A 347 24.00 -3.99 -7.94
C LEU A 347 23.20 -5.24 -8.31
N SER A 348 23.88 -6.36 -8.49
CA SER A 348 23.24 -7.68 -8.60
C SER A 348 22.65 -8.10 -7.24
N PRO A 349 21.71 -9.06 -7.19
CA PRO A 349 21.19 -9.58 -5.92
C PRO A 349 22.30 -10.01 -4.97
N GLY A 350 22.28 -9.53 -3.73
CA GLY A 350 23.30 -9.79 -2.72
C GLY A 350 24.55 -8.91 -2.81
N GLU A 351 24.73 -8.12 -3.88
CA GLU A 351 25.80 -7.13 -3.94
C GLU A 351 25.49 -5.91 -3.08
N SER A 352 26.57 -5.25 -2.65
CA SER A 352 26.49 -4.01 -1.90
C SER A 352 27.50 -2.97 -2.39
N GLN A 353 27.22 -1.71 -2.07
CA GLN A 353 28.09 -0.57 -2.32
C GLN A 353 28.03 0.42 -1.18
N THR A 354 29.19 0.99 -0.86
CA THR A 354 29.29 2.06 0.13
C THR A 354 28.87 3.38 -0.48
N ILE A 355 27.91 4.03 0.17
CA ILE A 355 27.39 5.35 -0.17
C ILE A 355 27.80 6.32 0.94
N TYR A 356 28.49 7.39 0.57
CA TYR A 356 28.90 8.44 1.49
C TYR A 356 27.85 9.55 1.50
N VAL A 357 27.38 9.88 2.69
CA VAL A 357 26.51 11.03 2.94
C VAL A 357 27.31 12.07 3.67
N LYS A 358 27.36 13.28 3.11
CA LYS A 358 27.97 14.45 3.74
C LYS A 358 26.89 15.47 4.05
N ALA A 359 26.85 15.94 5.28
CA ALA A 359 25.97 17.02 5.72
C ALA A 359 26.80 18.25 6.10
N VAL A 360 26.40 19.41 5.57
CA VAL A 360 27.04 20.70 5.83
C VAL A 360 25.98 21.69 6.30
N TYR A 361 26.32 22.44 7.35
CA TYR A 361 25.48 23.54 7.81
C TYR A 361 25.93 24.86 7.17
N PRO A 362 25.04 25.59 6.47
CA PRO A 362 25.44 26.77 5.71
C PRO A 362 25.53 28.08 6.51
N SER A 363 25.15 28.14 7.80
CA SER A 363 25.08 29.41 8.56
C SER A 363 25.86 29.40 9.89
N ASP A 364 26.10 30.59 10.45
CA ASP A 364 26.70 30.78 11.79
C ASP A 364 25.65 30.79 12.93
N THR A 365 24.35 30.65 12.62
CA THR A 365 23.21 30.66 13.56
C THR A 365 22.74 29.25 13.92
N GLU A 366 22.15 29.02 15.11
CA GLU A 366 21.72 27.67 15.56
C GLU A 366 21.01 26.83 14.47
N PRO A 367 21.30 25.51 14.38
CA PRO A 367 20.77 24.67 13.31
C PRO A 367 19.25 24.51 13.34
N LEU A 368 18.64 24.51 12.14
CA LEU A 368 17.25 24.11 11.89
C LEU A 368 17.10 22.60 12.15
N GLY A 369 17.01 22.24 13.43
CA GLY A 369 16.93 20.86 13.88
C GLY A 369 18.20 20.04 13.62
N ASN A 370 18.26 18.87 14.25
CA ASN A 370 19.41 17.98 14.23
C ASN A 370 19.13 16.65 13.50
N LEU A 371 18.03 16.54 12.76
CA LEU A 371 17.67 15.32 12.04
C LEU A 371 17.78 15.53 10.54
N VAL A 372 18.53 14.66 9.86
CA VAL A 372 18.53 14.53 8.40
C VAL A 372 17.98 13.16 8.04
N GLU A 373 16.96 13.15 7.18
CA GLU A 373 16.37 11.92 6.66
C GLU A 373 16.77 11.73 5.20
N ILE A 374 17.18 10.50 4.86
CA ILE A 374 17.62 10.14 3.50
C ILE A 374 16.81 8.95 3.02
N ASP A 375 16.11 9.16 1.91
CA ASP A 375 15.38 8.13 1.21
C ASP A 375 16.30 7.45 0.19
N PHE A 376 16.43 6.14 0.28
CA PHE A 376 17.08 5.27 -0.70
C PHE A 376 16.02 4.48 -1.47
N TYR A 377 16.17 4.37 -2.78
CA TYR A 377 15.20 3.69 -3.64
C TYR A 377 15.83 3.15 -4.92
N ALA A 378 15.20 2.15 -5.52
CA ALA A 378 15.54 1.72 -6.87
C ALA A 378 15.05 2.77 -7.86
N THR A 379 15.87 3.16 -8.83
CA THR A 379 15.51 4.18 -9.84
C THR A 379 14.33 3.75 -10.72
N SER A 380 14.09 2.46 -10.87
CA SER A 380 12.92 1.87 -11.56
C SER A 380 11.63 1.90 -10.73
N ASP A 381 11.73 2.10 -9.41
CA ASP A 381 10.59 2.19 -8.49
C ASP A 381 10.90 3.24 -7.39
N PRO A 382 10.74 4.53 -7.71
CA PRO A 382 11.01 5.61 -6.76
C PRO A 382 9.92 5.74 -5.68
N LEU A 383 8.89 4.89 -5.66
CA LEU A 383 7.82 4.91 -4.65
C LEU A 383 8.14 3.97 -3.49
N THR A 384 8.84 2.87 -3.76
CA THR A 384 9.39 1.95 -2.75
C THR A 384 10.69 2.50 -2.19
N ARG A 385 10.72 2.85 -0.90
CA ARG A 385 11.88 3.54 -0.29
C ARG A 385 12.28 2.97 1.07
N VAL A 386 13.57 3.02 1.36
CA VAL A 386 14.11 2.85 2.72
C VAL A 386 14.57 4.22 3.23
N ARG A 387 14.13 4.59 4.43
CA ARG A 387 14.57 5.82 5.08
C ARG A 387 15.66 5.54 6.11
N VAL A 388 16.78 6.25 5.97
CA VAL A 388 17.84 6.33 6.98
C VAL A 388 17.73 7.64 7.75
N ARG A 389 17.83 7.58 9.07
CA ARG A 389 17.80 8.74 9.96
C ARG A 389 19.18 9.07 10.52
N LEU A 390 19.68 10.26 10.25
CA LEU A 390 20.95 10.76 10.75
C LEU A 390 20.71 11.84 11.79
N LEU A 391 21.11 11.57 13.02
CA LEU A 391 21.08 12.55 14.11
C LEU A 391 22.42 13.30 14.13
N LEU A 392 22.37 14.58 13.81
CA LEU A 392 23.53 15.45 13.72
C LEU A 392 23.83 16.05 15.09
N LYS A 393 25.00 15.77 15.65
CA LYS A 393 25.42 16.34 16.95
C LYS A 393 26.34 17.54 16.73
N TRP A 394 26.00 18.64 17.38
CA TRP A 394 26.86 19.82 17.45
C TRP A 394 27.65 19.75 18.77
N PRO A 395 28.99 19.92 18.76
CA PRO A 395 29.76 19.99 19.99
C PRO A 395 29.39 21.28 20.75
N ASP A 396 29.04 21.13 22.03
CA ASP A 396 28.78 22.22 22.97
C ASP A 396 29.96 23.20 23.07
#